data_AF-A0A645ILG5-F1
#
_entry.id   AF-A0A645ILG5-F1
#
_cell.length_a   1.000
_cell.length_b   1.000
_cell.length_c   1.000
_cell.angle_alpha   90.00
_cell.angle_beta   90.00
_cell.angle_gamma   90.00
#
_symmetry.space_group_name_H-M   'P 1'
#
loop_
_entity.id
_entity.type
_entity.pdbx_description
1 polymer ?
#
loop_
_entity_poly.entity_id
_entity_poly.type
_entity_poly.pdbx_seq_one_letter_code
_entity_poly.pdbx_strand_id
1 'polypeptide(L)' 'MAKRIAKNAPIAVRATKKAANDGLQTDMDSAIAIEAKLFGSCFETADQKNGMTAFLEKRRAEPYQNK' A
#
# COMPACT_ATOMS: atom_id res chain seq x y z
N MET A 1 -4.15 4.89 18.34
CA MET A 1 -4.37 4.23 17.03
C MET A 1 -3.77 5.01 15.86
N ALA A 2 -4.05 6.30 15.67
CA ALA A 2 -3.54 7.09 14.52
C ALA A 2 -2.01 7.04 14.30
N LYS A 3 -1.22 7.11 15.39
CA LYS A 3 0.26 7.01 15.32
C LYS A 3 0.77 5.70 14.72
N ARG A 4 0.00 4.61 14.75
CA ARG A 4 0.39 3.33 14.14
C ARG A 4 0.20 3.37 12.62
N ILE A 5 -0.89 3.97 12.15
CA ILE A 5 -1.21 4.11 10.73
C ILE A 5 -0.23 5.09 10.07
N ALA A 6 0.10 6.18 10.76
CA ALA A 6 1.03 7.20 10.27
C ALA A 6 2.48 6.70 10.08
N LYS A 7 2.83 5.51 10.59
CA LYS A 7 4.14 4.87 10.36
C LYS A 7 4.22 4.10 9.04
N ASN A 8 3.12 3.96 8.31
CA ASN A 8 3.07 3.24 7.04
C ASN A 8 3.13 4.21 5.86
N ALA A 9 3.48 3.69 4.67
CA ALA A 9 3.50 4.47 3.44
C ALA A 9 2.12 5.08 3.15
N PRO A 10 1.99 6.41 3.05
CA PRO A 10 0.69 7.05 2.88
C PRO A 10 -0.06 6.64 1.60
N ILE A 11 0.65 6.35 0.50
CA ILE A 11 0.04 5.82 -0.73
C ILE A 11 -0.60 4.45 -0.47
N ALA A 12 0.11 3.55 0.20
CA ALA A 12 -0.41 2.21 0.53
C ALA A 12 -1.62 2.28 1.48
N VAL A 13 -1.59 3.19 2.47
CA VAL A 13 -2.73 3.39 3.38
C VAL A 13 -3.96 3.91 2.62
N ARG A 14 -3.78 4.84 1.67
CA ARG A 14 -4.87 5.33 0.81
C ARG A 14 -5.42 4.22 -0.08
N ALA A 15 -4.55 3.44 -0.72
CA ALA A 15 -4.94 2.32 -1.57
C ALA A 15 -5.74 1.27 -0.78
N THR A 16 -5.27 0.91 0.42
CA THR A 16 -5.97 -0.04 1.32
C THR A 16 -7.36 0.46 1.69
N LYS A 17 -7.47 1.73 2.09
CA LYS A 17 -8.77 2.32 2.43
C LYS A 17 -9.72 2.33 1.23
N LYS A 18 -9.20 2.62 0.04
CA LYS A 18 -9.98 2.60 -1.19
C LYS A 18 -10.45 1.18 -1.54
N ALA A 19 -9.56 0.19 -1.49
CA ALA A 19 -9.90 -1.21 -1.75
C ALA A 19 -11.01 -1.70 -0.81
N ALA A 20 -10.92 -1.39 0.49
CA ALA A 20 -11.94 -1.76 1.45
C ALA A 20 -13.29 -1.07 1.18
N ASN A 21 -13.30 0.23 0.90
CA ASN A 21 -14.53 0.97 0.62
C ASN A 21 -15.20 0.51 -0.68
N ASP A 22 -14.41 0.38 -1.75
CA ASP A 22 -14.92 0.02 -3.07
C ASP A 22 -15.33 -1.46 -3.12
N GLY A 23 -14.52 -2.36 -2.54
CA GLY A 23 -14.81 -3.79 -2.49
C GLY A 23 -16.03 -4.14 -1.63
N LEU A 24 -16.35 -3.35 -0.60
CA LEU A 24 -17.59 -3.53 0.17
C LEU A 24 -18.86 -3.24 -0.63
N GLN A 25 -18.76 -2.59 -1.79
CA GLN A 25 -19.90 -2.24 -2.65
C GLN A 25 -20.06 -3.21 -3.83
N THR A 26 -19.23 -4.26 -3.92
CA THR A 26 -19.24 -5.21 -5.03
C THR A 26 -19.35 -6.65 -4.55
N ASP A 27 -19.49 -7.59 -5.48
CA ASP A 27 -19.30 -9.01 -5.18
C ASP A 27 -17.82 -9.33 -4.85
N MET A 28 -17.59 -10.53 -4.31
CA MET A 28 -16.28 -10.95 -3.82
C MET A 28 -15.23 -11.01 -4.93
N ASP A 29 -15.59 -11.51 -6.12
CA ASP A 29 -14.65 -11.65 -7.23
C ASP A 29 -14.20 -10.29 -7.75
N SER A 30 -15.15 -9.36 -7.87
CA SER A 30 -14.87 -7.96 -8.20
C SER A 30 -14.03 -7.27 -7.11
N ALA A 31 -14.31 -7.53 -5.83
CA ALA A 31 -13.54 -6.96 -4.73
C ALA A 31 -12.07 -7.41 -4.75
N ILE A 32 -11.82 -8.70 -5.01
CA ILE A 32 -10.47 -9.26 -5.17
C ILE A 32 -9.75 -8.60 -6.36
N ALA A 33 -10.44 -8.41 -7.49
CA ALA A 33 -9.86 -7.74 -8.65
C ALA A 33 -9.49 -6.27 -8.36
N ILE A 34 -10.34 -5.55 -7.62
CA ILE A 34 -10.07 -4.17 -7.18
C ILE A 34 -8.85 -4.12 -6.25
N GLU A 35 -8.79 -5.02 -5.26
CA GLU A 35 -7.66 -5.12 -4.35
C GLU A 35 -6.36 -5.42 -5.11
N ALA A 36 -6.36 -6.42 -5.99
CA ALA A 36 -5.18 -6.81 -6.77
C ALA A 36 -4.67 -5.64 -7.63
N LYS A 37 -5.56 -4.85 -8.23
CA LYS A 37 -5.19 -3.67 -9.03
C LYS A 37 -4.57 -2.58 -8.18
N LEU A 38 -5.18 -2.25 -7.03
CA LEU A 38 -4.68 -1.21 -6.12
C LEU A 38 -3.36 -1.63 -5.46
N PHE A 39 -3.25 -2.90 -5.08
CA PHE A 39 -2.02 -3.49 -4.57
C PHE A 39 -0.91 -3.45 -5.63
N GLY A 40 -1.21 -3.86 -6.88
CA GLY A 40 -0.27 -3.79 -8.00
C GLY A 40 0.24 -2.37 -8.25
N SER A 41 -0.64 -1.36 -8.21
CA SER A 41 -0.22 0.05 -8.38
C SER A 41 0.75 0.52 -7.29
N CYS A 42 0.74 -0.09 -6.11
CA CYS A 42 1.70 0.25 -5.05
C CYS A 42 3.13 -0.18 -5.41
N PHE A 43 3.34 -1.21 -6.26
CA PHE A 43 4.67 -1.66 -6.67
C PHE A 43 5.40 -0.66 -7.58
N GLU A 44 4.68 0.24 -8.21
CA GLU A 44 5.29 1.30 -9.03
C GLU A 44 5.87 2.43 -8.18
N THR A 45 5.40 2.56 -6.94
CA THR A 45 5.79 3.63 -6.00
C THR A 45 7.25 3.51 -5.57
N ALA A 46 7.90 4.65 -5.37
CA ALA A 46 9.22 4.76 -4.78
C ALA A 46 9.24 4.18 -3.36
N ASP A 47 8.15 4.32 -2.60
CA ASP A 47 8.04 3.81 -1.23
C ASP A 47 8.09 2.28 -1.18
N GLN A 48 7.43 1.61 -2.12
CA GLN A 48 7.47 0.15 -2.21
C GLN A 48 8.86 -0.34 -2.62
N LYS A 49 9.48 0.30 -3.62
CA LYS A 49 10.84 -0.05 -4.08
C LYS A 49 11.85 0.13 -2.95
N ASN A 50 11.80 1.27 -2.26
CA ASN A 50 12.67 1.54 -1.11
C ASN A 50 12.43 0.56 0.04
N GLY A 51 11.18 0.25 0.36
CA GLY A 51 10.84 -0.73 1.39
C GLY A 51 11.36 -2.14 1.07
N MET A 52 11.21 -2.58 -0.18
CA MET A 52 11.68 -3.89 -0.64
C MET A 52 13.21 -3.96 -0.66
N THR A 53 13.88 -2.94 -1.19
CA THR A 53 15.34 -2.85 -1.18
C THR A 53 15.88 -2.83 0.24
N ALA A 54 15.29 -2.03 1.13
CA ALA A 54 15.70 -1.98 2.53
C ALA A 54 15.52 -3.32 3.25
N PHE A 55 14.45 -4.06 2.91
CA PHE A 55 14.21 -5.41 3.44
C PHE A 55 15.28 -6.40 2.97
N LEU A 56 15.60 -6.40 1.67
CA LEU A 56 16.65 -7.25 1.10
C LEU A 56 18.04 -6.92 1.69
N GLU A 57 18.34 -5.63 1.85
CA GLU A 57 19.59 -5.13 2.42
C GLU A 57 19.63 -5.19 3.96
N LYS A 58 18.56 -5.66 4.61
CA LYS A 58 18.40 -5.73 6.09
C LYS A 58 18.69 -4.40 6.80
N ARG A 59 18.40 -3.28 6.16
CA ARG A 59 18.57 -1.93 6.72
C ARG A 59 17.22 -1.30 7.02
N ARG A 60 17.25 -0.15 7.69
CA ARG A 60 16.05 0.69 7.82
C ARG A 60 15.73 1.34 6.48
N ALA A 61 14.46 1.32 6.11
CA ALA A 61 13.95 2.06 4.97
C ALA A 61 14.09 3.57 5.23
N GLU A 62 14.36 4.31 4.16
CA GLU A 62 14.37 5.76 4.19
C GLU A 62 12.96 6.31 4.42
N PRO A 63 12.82 7.58 4.86
CA PRO A 63 11.50 8.21 5.00
C PRO A 63 10.68 8.11 3.72
N TYR A 64 9.38 7.87 3.85
CA TYR A 64 8.48 7.74 2.70
C TYR A 64 8.47 9.03 1.87
N GLN A 65 8.65 8.87 0.56
CA GLN A 65 8.72 9.97 -0.40
C GLN A 65 7.36 10.30 -1.02
N ASN A 66 6.35 9.42 -0.88
CA ASN A 66 5.00 9.60 -1.44
C ASN A 66 5.01 9.82 -2.96
N LYS A 67 5.86 9.07 -3.66
CA LYS A 67 5.99 9.09 -5.13
C LYS A 67 5.86 7.70 -5.70
#